data_AF-A0A3E0DK77-F1
#
_entry.id   AF-A0A3E0DK77-F1
#
_cell.length_a   1.000
_cell.length_b   1.000
_cell.length_c   1.000
_cell.angle_alpha   90.00
_cell.angle_beta   90.00
_cell.angle_gamma   90.00
#
_symmetry.space_group_name_H-M   'P 1'
#
loop_
_entity.id
_entity.type
_entity.pdbx_description
1 polymer ?
#
loop_
_entity_poly.entity_id
_entity_poly.type
_entity_poly.pdbx_seq_one_letter_code
_entity_poly.pdbx_strand_id
1 'polypeptide(L)'
;MWWQYVLVFLGALLFDIVPFPFPPAFTIMVFLQIVFKLNEWWVIVIGVAGSVLGRYILLLYAPILAVRYLKDSKNNDIQILGEKMKINKWAGQLIVLSYSLLPLPTTPLFLGAGISKLNPIYIIPAFLIGKFTSDSIAIHAGAYAVENSQNIIDNAFSWQSVASLMLGLVLLFCLFFIDWRTLIYTKKLVFNFRILK
;
A
#
# COMPACT_ATOMS: atom_id res chain seq x y z
N MET A 1 -1.56 20.80 -21.96
CA MET A 1 -1.33 19.39 -21.61
C MET A 1 -0.54 19.19 -20.31
N TRP A 2 0.19 20.19 -19.77
CA TRP A 2 0.93 20.01 -18.51
C TRP A 2 0.12 20.14 -17.22
N TRP A 3 -0.97 20.91 -17.21
CA TRP A 3 -1.80 21.13 -16.02
C TRP A 3 -2.49 19.84 -15.52
N GLN A 4 -2.73 18.87 -16.40
CA GLN A 4 -3.31 17.57 -16.04
C GLN A 4 -2.36 16.77 -15.14
N TYR A 5 -1.05 16.86 -15.39
CA TYR A 5 -0.05 16.26 -14.52
C TYR A 5 0.04 16.95 -13.15
N VAL A 6 -0.27 18.25 -13.08
CA VAL A 6 -0.41 18.95 -11.79
C VAL A 6 -1.58 18.37 -11.00
N LEU A 7 -2.69 18.00 -11.65
CA LEU A 7 -3.79 17.31 -10.98
C LEU A 7 -3.38 15.92 -10.46
N VAL A 8 -2.57 15.19 -11.23
CA VAL A 8 -2.01 13.90 -10.77
C VAL A 8 -1.17 14.09 -9.51
N PHE A 9 -0.28 15.08 -9.51
CA PHE A 9 0.54 15.43 -8.35
C PHE A 9 -0.32 15.79 -7.13
N LEU A 10 -1.25 16.73 -7.30
CA LEU A 10 -2.11 17.22 -6.21
C LEU A 10 -3.04 16.13 -5.69
N GLY A 11 -3.58 15.29 -6.58
CA GLY A 11 -4.41 14.15 -6.22
C GLY A 11 -3.64 13.14 -5.37
N ALA A 12 -2.47 12.71 -5.83
CA ALA A 12 -1.63 11.78 -5.07
C ALA A 12 -1.18 12.36 -3.72
N LEU A 13 -0.81 13.65 -3.70
CA LEU A 13 -0.47 14.36 -2.47
C LEU A 13 -1.65 14.38 -1.50
N LEU A 14 -2.84 14.75 -1.97
CA LEU A 14 -4.04 14.84 -1.13
C LEU A 14 -4.44 13.48 -0.55
N PHE A 15 -4.26 12.40 -1.30
CA PHE A 15 -4.59 11.06 -0.81
C PHE A 15 -3.64 10.60 0.29
N ASP A 16 -2.35 10.96 0.20
CA ASP A 16 -1.33 10.51 1.15
C ASP A 16 -1.04 11.50 2.29
N ILE A 17 -1.48 12.75 2.17
CA ILE A 17 -1.43 13.75 3.26
C ILE A 17 -2.52 13.51 4.29
N VAL A 18 -3.48 12.62 4.08
CA VAL A 18 -4.63 12.45 4.99
C VAL A 18 -4.28 11.48 6.14
N PRO A 19 -4.60 11.82 7.41
CA PRO A 19 -4.20 11.01 8.57
C PRO A 19 -5.16 9.84 8.87
N PHE A 20 -6.11 9.54 7.99
CA PHE A 20 -7.02 8.39 8.10
C PHE A 20 -6.87 7.44 6.91
N PRO A 21 -7.33 6.18 7.00
CA PRO A 21 -7.26 5.23 5.90
C PRO A 21 -8.05 5.75 4.69
N PHE A 22 -7.33 6.10 3.63
CA PHE A 22 -7.88 6.59 2.37
C PHE A 22 -7.57 5.58 1.25
N PRO A 23 -8.29 5.59 0.11
CA PRO A 23 -7.93 4.74 -1.02
C PRO A 23 -6.46 4.96 -1.41
N PRO A 24 -5.77 3.95 -1.96
CA PRO A 24 -4.40 4.11 -2.41
C PRO A 24 -4.27 5.22 -3.45
N ALA A 25 -3.18 6.01 -3.40
CA ALA A 25 -2.97 7.12 -4.33
C ALA A 25 -2.95 6.70 -5.82
N PHE A 26 -2.58 5.46 -6.14
CA PHE A 26 -2.64 4.97 -7.53
C PHE A 26 -4.07 5.01 -8.10
N THR A 27 -5.11 4.96 -7.26
CA THR A 27 -6.51 4.98 -7.73
C THR A 27 -6.84 6.27 -8.47
N ILE A 28 -6.45 7.43 -7.91
CA ILE A 28 -6.64 8.73 -8.57
C ILE A 28 -5.68 8.88 -9.76
N MET A 29 -4.47 8.32 -9.68
CA MET A 29 -3.50 8.34 -10.79
C MET A 29 -4.03 7.57 -12.01
N VAL A 30 -4.54 6.36 -11.82
CA VAL A 30 -5.16 5.53 -12.88
C VAL A 30 -6.37 6.24 -13.47
N PHE A 31 -7.25 6.78 -12.61
CA PHE A 31 -8.42 7.52 -13.07
C PHE A 31 -8.04 8.70 -13.98
N LEU A 32 -7.11 9.55 -13.54
CA LEU A 32 -6.66 10.70 -14.33
C LEU A 32 -5.90 10.29 -15.59
N GLN A 33 -5.12 9.19 -15.52
CA GLN A 33 -4.42 8.64 -16.68
C GLN A 33 -5.40 8.21 -17.77
N ILE A 34 -6.46 7.49 -17.43
CA ILE A 34 -7.49 7.03 -18.36
C ILE A 34 -8.29 8.21 -18.93
N VAL A 35 -8.80 9.09 -18.05
CA VAL A 35 -9.69 10.20 -18.44
C VAL A 35 -8.99 11.19 -19.38
N PHE A 36 -7.74 11.52 -19.08
CA PHE A 36 -6.98 12.50 -19.87
C PHE A 36 -6.03 11.87 -20.89
N LYS A 37 -6.02 10.54 -21.02
CA LYS A 37 -5.13 9.77 -21.91
C LYS A 37 -3.66 10.18 -21.74
N LEU A 38 -3.22 10.28 -20.50
CA LEU A 38 -1.87 10.73 -20.15
C LEU A 38 -0.85 9.61 -20.37
N ASN A 39 0.40 9.99 -20.65
CA ASN A 39 1.50 9.05 -20.66
C ASN A 39 1.73 8.43 -19.27
N GLU A 40 1.76 7.10 -19.21
CA GLU A 40 1.84 6.30 -17.98
C GLU A 40 3.07 6.62 -17.14
N TRP A 41 4.26 6.70 -17.75
CA TRP A 41 5.51 6.98 -17.04
C TRP A 41 5.51 8.36 -16.39
N TRP A 42 4.98 9.37 -17.06
CA TRP A 42 4.87 10.71 -16.47
C TRP A 42 3.85 10.74 -15.32
N VAL A 43 2.74 10.00 -15.43
CA VAL A 43 1.78 9.85 -14.33
C VAL A 43 2.43 9.17 -13.13
N ILE A 44 3.20 8.11 -13.35
CA ILE A 44 3.92 7.39 -12.29
C ILE A 44 4.91 8.32 -11.61
N VAL A 45 5.83 8.95 -12.34
CA VAL A 45 6.87 9.81 -11.75
C VAL A 45 6.26 10.97 -10.96
N ILE A 46 5.27 11.65 -11.53
CA ILE A 46 4.67 12.84 -10.91
C ILE A 46 3.74 12.46 -9.75
N GLY A 47 2.95 11.40 -9.89
CA GLY A 47 2.08 10.91 -8.83
C GLY A 47 2.87 10.33 -7.66
N VAL A 48 3.94 9.57 -7.91
CA VAL A 48 4.84 9.06 -6.85
C VAL A 48 5.51 10.24 -6.14
N ALA A 49 5.96 11.28 -6.85
CA ALA A 49 6.52 12.46 -6.21
C ALA A 49 5.50 13.17 -5.29
N GLY A 50 4.25 13.35 -5.76
CA GLY A 50 3.17 13.93 -4.97
C GLY A 50 2.84 13.09 -3.73
N SER A 51 2.76 11.78 -3.91
CA SER A 51 2.54 10.80 -2.85
C SER A 51 3.61 10.84 -1.76
N VAL A 52 4.88 10.78 -2.17
CA VAL A 52 6.03 10.80 -1.25
C VAL A 52 6.06 12.11 -0.48
N LEU A 53 5.76 13.24 -1.15
CA LEU A 53 5.64 14.53 -0.47
C LEU A 53 4.47 14.55 0.52
N GLY A 54 3.31 13.98 0.15
CA GLY A 54 2.16 13.84 1.05
C GLY A 54 2.51 13.04 2.32
N ARG A 55 3.20 11.91 2.16
CA ARG A 55 3.70 11.10 3.28
C ARG A 55 4.76 11.82 4.12
N TYR A 56 5.64 12.57 3.48
CA TYR A 56 6.62 13.39 4.19
C TYR A 56 5.92 14.46 5.05
N ILE A 57 4.92 15.16 4.50
CA ILE A 57 4.13 16.15 5.25
C ILE A 57 3.39 15.48 6.41
N LEU A 58 2.77 14.31 6.19
CA LEU A 58 2.13 13.51 7.25
C LEU A 58 3.10 13.18 8.39
N LEU A 59 4.35 12.79 8.11
CA LEU A 59 5.36 12.54 9.14
C LEU A 59 5.61 13.77 10.01
N LEU A 60 5.60 14.97 9.41
CA LEU A 60 5.89 16.22 10.12
C LEU A 60 4.77 16.65 11.06
N TYR A 61 3.50 16.52 10.65
CA TYR A 61 2.38 17.00 11.45
C TYR A 61 1.73 15.92 12.34
N ALA A 62 1.99 14.62 12.09
CA ALA A 62 1.48 13.52 12.92
C ALA A 62 1.80 13.64 14.43
N PRO A 63 2.99 14.10 14.87
CA PRO A 63 3.25 14.37 16.29
C PRO A 63 2.28 15.41 16.88
N ILE A 64 1.98 16.46 16.11
CA ILE A 64 1.10 17.57 16.55
C ILE A 64 -0.33 17.05 16.72
N LEU A 65 -0.79 16.23 15.78
CA LEU A 65 -2.08 15.54 15.90
C LEU A 65 -2.14 14.65 17.13
N ALA A 66 -1.09 13.85 17.38
CA ALA A 66 -1.07 12.98 18.54
C ALA A 66 -1.17 13.75 19.86
N VAL A 67 -0.43 14.84 20.01
CA VAL A 67 -0.53 15.69 21.21
C VAL A 67 -1.91 16.31 21.37
N ARG A 68 -2.58 16.68 20.27
CA ARG A 68 -3.91 17.31 20.32
C ARG A 68 -5.05 16.31 20.56
N TYR A 69 -4.97 15.10 20.01
CA TYR A 69 -6.11 14.16 19.95
C TYR A 69 -5.92 12.85 20.72
N LEU A 70 -4.69 12.47 21.09
CA LEU A 70 -4.43 11.25 21.87
C LEU A 70 -4.20 11.58 23.35
N LYS A 71 -4.59 10.65 24.23
CA LYS A 71 -4.20 10.70 25.64
C LYS A 71 -2.68 10.52 25.77
N ASP A 72 -2.09 11.17 26.76
CA ASP A 72 -0.65 11.10 27.02
C ASP A 72 -0.13 9.67 27.18
N SER A 73 -0.90 8.80 27.86
CA SER A 73 -0.54 7.38 28.01
C SER A 73 -0.41 6.67 26.66
N LYS A 74 -1.34 6.92 25.73
CA LYS A 74 -1.33 6.30 24.40
C LYS A 74 -0.24 6.87 23.51
N ASN A 75 0.02 8.17 23.62
CA ASN A 75 1.12 8.82 22.93
C ASN A 75 2.48 8.26 23.40
N ASN A 76 2.63 8.03 24.71
CA ASN A 76 3.84 7.44 25.29
C ASN A 76 4.05 5.99 24.84
N ASP A 77 3.00 5.15 24.81
CA ASP A 77 3.08 3.79 24.29
C ASP A 77 3.61 3.75 22.84
N ILE A 78 3.10 4.65 21.99
CA ILE A 78 3.51 4.75 20.58
C ILE A 78 4.96 5.24 20.48
N GLN A 79 5.37 6.18 21.31
CA GLN A 79 6.76 6.66 21.35
C GLN A 79 7.73 5.55 21.78
N ILE A 80 7.38 4.75 22.79
CA ILE A 80 8.20 3.59 23.24
C ILE A 80 8.35 2.55 22.12
N LEU A 81 7.27 2.25 21.39
CA LEU A 81 7.32 1.40 20.19
C LEU A 81 8.26 2.00 19.13
N GLY A 82 8.16 3.31 18.92
CA GLY A 82 9.04 4.09 18.06
C GLY A 82 10.52 3.98 18.42
N GLU A 83 10.84 4.11 19.70
CA GLU A 83 12.22 3.98 20.21
C GLU A 83 12.80 2.60 19.95
N LYS A 84 12.01 1.53 20.13
CA LYS A 84 12.44 0.17 19.76
C LYS A 84 12.70 0.03 18.26
N MET A 85 11.90 0.67 17.41
CA MET A 85 12.12 0.69 15.96
C MET A 85 13.36 1.51 15.57
N LYS A 86 13.73 2.55 16.34
CA LYS A 86 14.97 3.32 16.11
C LYS A 86 16.24 2.47 16.29
N ILE A 87 16.18 1.43 17.11
CA ILE A 87 17.33 0.55 17.40
C ILE A 87 17.71 -0.27 16.15
N ASN A 88 16.75 -0.69 15.32
CA ASN A 88 17.02 -1.44 14.09
C ASN A 88 16.49 -0.72 12.83
N LYS A 89 17.31 0.22 12.34
CA LYS A 89 17.02 1.08 11.18
C LYS A 89 16.74 0.28 9.89
N TRP A 90 17.39 -0.87 9.73
CA TRP A 90 17.19 -1.76 8.58
C TRP A 90 15.86 -2.49 8.61
N ALA A 91 15.41 -2.91 9.80
CA ALA A 91 14.08 -3.52 9.96
C ALA A 91 12.97 -2.53 9.59
N GLY A 92 13.12 -1.25 9.96
CA GLY A 92 12.16 -0.19 9.57
C GLY A 92 12.01 -0.05 8.06
N GLN A 93 13.13 -0.01 7.33
CA GLN A 93 13.10 0.07 5.86
C GLN A 93 12.48 -1.18 5.22
N LEU A 94 12.80 -2.38 5.71
CA LEU A 94 12.22 -3.62 5.20
C LEU A 94 10.71 -3.70 5.41
N ILE A 95 10.22 -3.28 6.59
CA ILE A 95 8.79 -3.23 6.89
C ILE A 95 8.11 -2.25 5.94
N VAL A 96 8.66 -1.04 5.78
CA VAL A 96 8.09 -0.02 4.90
C VAL A 96 8.08 -0.48 3.45
N LEU A 97 9.17 -1.05 2.97
CA LEU A 97 9.26 -1.58 1.61
C LEU A 97 8.22 -2.67 1.38
N SER A 98 8.14 -3.66 2.29
CA SER A 98 7.17 -4.75 2.20
C SER A 98 5.73 -4.25 2.18
N TYR A 99 5.40 -3.29 3.07
CA TYR A 99 4.07 -2.68 3.11
C TYR A 99 3.75 -1.86 1.86
N SER A 100 4.75 -1.21 1.26
CA SER A 100 4.56 -0.34 0.10
C SER A 100 4.45 -1.12 -1.21
N LEU A 101 5.04 -2.32 -1.27
CA LEU A 101 4.89 -3.24 -2.40
C LEU A 101 3.50 -3.88 -2.41
N LEU A 102 2.92 -4.09 -1.23
CA LEU A 102 1.57 -4.64 -1.07
C LEU A 102 0.52 -3.51 -1.17
N PRO A 103 -0.72 -3.81 -1.61
CA PRO A 103 -1.83 -2.86 -1.59
C PRO A 103 -2.40 -2.68 -0.17
N LEU A 104 -1.52 -2.49 0.81
CA LEU A 104 -1.89 -2.27 2.22
C LEU A 104 -2.01 -0.77 2.51
N PRO A 105 -2.91 -0.37 3.43
CA PRO A 105 -2.98 1.02 3.86
C PRO A 105 -1.68 1.41 4.55
N THR A 106 -0.92 2.32 3.94
CA THR A 106 0.35 2.82 4.49
C THR A 106 0.14 3.93 5.53
N THR A 107 -1.08 4.48 5.66
CA THR A 107 -1.38 5.54 6.63
C THR A 107 -1.07 5.16 8.08
N PRO A 108 -1.48 4.00 8.62
CA PRO A 108 -1.14 3.62 10.00
C PRO A 108 0.38 3.54 10.23
N LEU A 109 1.13 3.06 9.22
CA LEU A 109 2.58 2.96 9.28
C LEU A 109 3.24 4.34 9.38
N PHE A 110 2.86 5.27 8.50
CA PHE A 110 3.39 6.63 8.49
C PHE A 110 2.94 7.45 9.71
N LEU A 111 1.70 7.25 10.17
CA LEU A 111 1.19 7.92 11.35
C LEU A 111 1.94 7.45 12.61
N GLY A 112 2.10 6.13 12.80
CA GLY A 112 2.91 5.58 13.89
C GLY A 112 4.35 6.05 13.84
N ALA A 113 4.96 6.08 12.65
CA ALA A 113 6.31 6.58 12.44
C ALA A 113 6.47 8.08 12.76
N GLY A 114 5.50 8.90 12.34
CA GLY A 114 5.46 10.32 12.63
C GLY A 114 5.31 10.59 14.12
N ILE A 115 4.36 9.95 14.79
CA ILE A 115 4.16 10.06 16.26
C ILE A 115 5.43 9.65 17.01
N SER A 116 6.12 8.61 16.53
CA SER A 116 7.40 8.12 17.06
C SER A 116 8.60 9.03 16.78
N LYS A 117 8.40 10.12 16.03
CA LYS A 117 9.45 11.04 15.57
C LYS A 117 10.62 10.29 14.91
N LEU A 118 10.30 9.34 14.04
CA LEU A 118 11.31 8.67 13.22
C LEU A 118 11.86 9.64 12.19
N ASN A 119 13.17 9.59 11.95
CA ASN A 119 13.77 10.41 10.91
C ASN A 119 13.28 9.93 9.52
N PRO A 120 12.69 10.81 8.68
CA PRO A 120 12.14 10.42 7.38
C PRO A 120 13.13 9.66 6.47
N ILE A 121 14.44 9.88 6.62
CA ILE A 121 15.47 9.17 5.83
C ILE A 121 15.43 7.64 6.01
N TYR A 122 14.87 7.14 7.11
CA TYR A 122 14.75 5.70 7.39
C TYR A 122 13.47 5.07 6.82
N ILE A 123 12.59 5.86 6.19
CA ILE A 123 11.26 5.42 5.74
C ILE A 123 11.05 5.80 4.28
N ILE A 124 11.31 7.06 3.94
CA ILE A 124 11.02 7.63 2.63
C ILE A 124 11.74 6.92 1.48
N PRO A 125 13.03 6.54 1.56
CA PRO A 125 13.68 5.84 0.45
C PRO A 125 13.04 4.48 0.16
N ALA A 126 12.73 3.71 1.20
CA ALA A 126 12.06 2.41 1.06
C ALA A 126 10.63 2.57 0.52
N PHE A 127 9.91 3.58 1.01
CA PHE A 127 8.58 3.91 0.53
C PHE A 127 8.59 4.33 -0.94
N LEU A 128 9.54 5.17 -1.35
CA LEU A 128 9.69 5.62 -2.73
C LEU A 128 9.87 4.43 -3.68
N ILE A 129 10.77 3.50 -3.35
CA ILE A 129 11.03 2.31 -4.19
C ILE A 129 9.80 1.41 -4.25
N GLY A 130 9.22 1.10 -3.09
CA GLY A 130 8.04 0.23 -3.02
C GLY A 130 6.85 0.83 -3.75
N LYS A 131 6.60 2.13 -3.55
CA LYS A 131 5.50 2.85 -4.18
C LYS A 131 5.69 3.00 -5.68
N PHE A 132 6.89 3.37 -6.13
CA PHE A 132 7.18 3.42 -7.56
C PHE A 132 6.91 2.06 -8.23
N THR A 133 7.34 0.97 -7.60
CA THR A 133 7.12 -0.38 -8.12
C THR A 133 5.64 -0.75 -8.13
N SER A 134 4.94 -0.55 -7.01
CA SER A 134 3.52 -0.90 -6.86
C SER A 134 2.62 -0.07 -7.77
N ASP A 135 2.81 1.26 -7.79
CA ASP A 135 2.03 2.17 -8.63
C ASP A 135 2.33 1.92 -10.12
N SER A 136 3.57 1.56 -10.49
CA SER A 136 3.88 1.16 -11.87
C SER A 136 3.08 -0.07 -12.29
N ILE A 137 3.06 -1.12 -11.46
CA ILE A 137 2.29 -2.33 -11.75
C ILE A 137 0.80 -1.97 -11.88
N ALA A 138 0.25 -1.20 -10.93
CA ALA A 138 -1.15 -0.84 -10.91
C ALA A 138 -1.57 0.01 -12.12
N ILE A 139 -0.74 0.98 -12.53
CA ILE A 139 -1.06 1.86 -13.66
C ILE A 139 -1.02 1.11 -14.99
N HIS A 140 0.01 0.30 -15.25
CA HIS A 140 0.08 -0.48 -16.48
C HIS A 140 -1.01 -1.57 -16.51
N ALA A 141 -1.29 -2.22 -15.38
CA ALA A 141 -2.40 -3.17 -15.28
C ALA A 141 -3.76 -2.50 -15.52
N GLY A 142 -3.96 -1.30 -15.00
CA GLY A 142 -5.17 -0.50 -15.22
C GLY A 142 -5.34 -0.10 -16.69
N ALA A 143 -4.27 0.38 -17.33
CA ALA A 143 -4.28 0.72 -18.76
C ALA A 143 -4.60 -0.51 -19.63
N TYR A 144 -3.93 -1.64 -19.37
CA TYR A 144 -4.18 -2.90 -20.07
C TYR A 144 -5.62 -3.39 -19.90
N ALA A 145 -6.18 -3.29 -18.69
CA ALA A 145 -7.55 -3.71 -18.42
C ALA A 145 -8.59 -2.87 -19.19
N VAL A 146 -8.32 -1.58 -19.41
CA VAL A 146 -9.21 -0.70 -20.19
C VAL A 146 -9.10 -0.97 -21.68
N GLU A 147 -7.86 -1.07 -22.20
CA GLU A 147 -7.62 -1.35 -23.61
C GLU A 147 -8.19 -2.71 -24.03
N ASN A 148 -8.06 -3.71 -23.16
CA ASN A 148 -8.57 -5.06 -23.40
C ASN A 148 -9.93 -5.32 -22.76
N SER A 149 -10.65 -4.28 -22.33
CA SER A 149 -11.92 -4.43 -21.60
C SER A 149 -12.94 -5.30 -22.34
N GLN A 150 -13.10 -5.10 -23.65
CA GLN A 150 -13.99 -5.92 -24.48
C GLN A 150 -13.54 -7.39 -24.52
N ASN A 151 -12.24 -7.63 -24.74
CA ASN A 151 -11.68 -8.98 -24.75
C ASN A 151 -11.77 -9.66 -23.38
N ILE A 152 -11.63 -8.92 -22.28
CA ILE A 152 -11.74 -9.45 -20.91
C ILE A 152 -13.18 -9.88 -20.63
N ILE A 153 -14.17 -9.07 -21.06
CA ILE A 153 -15.59 -9.38 -20.90
C ILE A 153 -15.96 -10.60 -21.76
N ASP A 154 -15.54 -10.61 -23.02
CA ASP A 154 -15.85 -11.70 -23.96
C ASP A 154 -15.18 -13.02 -23.54
N ASN A 155 -14.00 -12.95 -22.93
CA ASN A 155 -13.28 -14.11 -22.37
C ASN A 155 -13.56 -14.34 -20.87
N ALA A 156 -14.59 -13.70 -20.28
CA ALA A 156 -14.91 -13.90 -18.87
C ALA A 156 -15.22 -15.36 -18.53
N PHE A 157 -15.80 -16.12 -19.48
CA PHE A 157 -16.05 -17.56 -19.38
C PHE A 157 -14.94 -18.44 -19.97
N SER A 158 -13.80 -17.86 -20.32
CA SER A 158 -12.66 -18.62 -20.87
C SER A 158 -12.08 -19.59 -19.83
N TRP A 159 -11.39 -20.62 -20.32
CA TRP A 159 -10.70 -21.59 -19.46
C TRP A 159 -9.65 -20.92 -18.57
N GLN A 160 -9.03 -19.83 -19.02
CA GLN A 160 -8.08 -19.03 -18.26
C GLN A 160 -8.76 -18.36 -17.06
N SER A 161 -9.94 -17.78 -17.26
CA SER A 161 -10.73 -17.16 -16.19
C SER A 161 -11.15 -18.20 -15.16
N VAL A 162 -11.64 -19.36 -15.60
CA VAL A 162 -11.98 -20.49 -14.71
C VAL A 162 -10.75 -20.99 -13.95
N ALA A 163 -9.61 -21.16 -14.62
CA ALA A 163 -8.37 -21.57 -13.97
C ALA A 163 -7.88 -20.55 -12.94
N SER A 164 -7.98 -19.24 -13.24
CA SER A 164 -7.61 -18.17 -12.30
C SER A 164 -8.51 -18.14 -11.06
N LEU A 165 -9.82 -18.36 -11.25
CA LEU A 165 -10.80 -18.43 -10.17
C LEU A 165 -10.58 -19.69 -9.33
N MET A 166 -10.34 -20.84 -9.97
CA MET A 166 -10.00 -22.09 -9.27
C MET A 166 -8.70 -21.97 -8.49
N LEU A 167 -7.67 -21.33 -9.07
CA LEU A 167 -6.43 -21.05 -8.36
C LEU A 167 -6.68 -20.13 -7.16
N GLY A 168 -7.48 -19.08 -7.30
CA GLY A 168 -7.90 -18.22 -6.21
C GLY A 168 -8.63 -18.99 -5.09
N LEU A 169 -9.57 -19.87 -5.46
CA LEU A 169 -10.28 -20.74 -4.52
C LEU A 169 -9.35 -21.72 -3.80
N VAL A 170 -8.40 -22.33 -4.52
CA VAL A 170 -7.39 -23.22 -3.93
C VAL A 170 -6.49 -22.46 -2.96
N LEU A 171 -6.05 -21.25 -3.31
CA LEU A 171 -5.27 -20.40 -2.41
C LEU A 171 -6.05 -20.03 -1.15
N LEU A 172 -7.33 -19.65 -1.29
CA LEU A 172 -8.23 -19.39 -0.16
C LEU A 172 -8.42 -20.64 0.69
N PHE A 173 -8.63 -21.80 0.06
CA PHE A 173 -8.76 -23.08 0.75
C PHE A 173 -7.51 -23.38 1.58
N CYS A 174 -6.33 -23.28 0.96
CA CYS A 174 -5.06 -23.44 1.65
C CYS A 174 -4.92 -22.47 2.82
N LEU A 175 -5.28 -21.19 2.63
CA LEU A 175 -5.20 -20.18 3.68
C LEU A 175 -6.07 -20.53 4.90
N PHE A 176 -7.32 -20.93 4.68
CA PHE A 176 -8.28 -21.18 5.77
C PHE A 176 -8.13 -22.56 6.43
N PHE A 177 -7.80 -23.58 5.65
CA PHE A 177 -7.86 -24.96 6.11
C PHE A 177 -6.51 -25.57 6.46
N ILE A 178 -5.39 -24.97 6.07
CA ILE A 178 -4.07 -25.45 6.50
C ILE A 178 -3.78 -24.95 7.92
N ASP A 179 -3.36 -25.86 8.80
CA ASP A 179 -2.76 -25.50 10.07
C ASP A 179 -1.34 -24.95 9.84
N TRP A 180 -1.28 -23.65 9.55
CA TRP A 180 -0.02 -22.94 9.29
C TRP A 180 0.97 -23.07 10.46
N ARG A 181 0.49 -23.18 11.71
CA ARG A 181 1.37 -23.35 12.87
C ARG A 181 2.05 -24.71 12.80
N THR A 182 1.29 -25.78 12.62
CA THR A 182 1.86 -27.13 12.51
C THR A 182 2.76 -27.24 11.27
N LEU A 183 2.38 -26.65 10.14
CA LEU A 183 3.19 -26.64 8.92
C LEU A 183 4.53 -25.91 9.09
N ILE A 184 4.54 -24.73 9.71
CA ILE A 184 5.75 -23.92 9.88
C ILE A 184 6.72 -24.57 10.89
N TYR A 185 6.21 -25.01 12.04
CA TYR A 185 7.06 -25.49 13.14
C TYR A 185 7.44 -26.96 13.02
N THR A 186 6.55 -27.83 12.54
CA THR A 186 6.80 -29.28 12.49
C THR A 186 7.01 -29.82 11.08
N LYS A 187 6.88 -28.96 10.05
CA LYS A 187 6.95 -29.32 8.62
C LYS A 187 5.93 -30.40 8.20
N LYS A 188 4.88 -30.62 9.00
CA LYS A 188 3.78 -31.53 8.70
C LYS A 188 2.57 -30.75 8.20
N LEU A 189 2.05 -31.16 7.04
CA LEU A 189 0.82 -30.62 6.47
C LEU A 189 -0.37 -31.24 7.19
N VAL A 190 -1.11 -30.43 7.94
CA VAL A 190 -2.32 -30.83 8.66
C VAL A 190 -3.44 -29.88 8.27
N PHE A 191 -4.62 -30.44 7.96
CA PHE A 191 -5.80 -29.66 7.66
C PHE A 191 -6.70 -29.55 8.89
N ASN A 192 -7.17 -28.34 9.19
CA ASN A 192 -8.14 -28.07 10.24
C ASN A 192 -9.40 -27.44 9.65
N PHE A 193 -10.50 -28.20 9.68
CA PHE A 193 -11.80 -27.76 9.14
C PHE A 193 -12.71 -27.09 10.19
N ARG A 194 -12.28 -27.01 11.47
CA ARG A 194 -12.99 -26.27 12.51
C ARG A 194 -12.54 -24.81 12.51
N ILE A 195 -13.08 -24.03 11.59
CA ILE A 195 -12.80 -22.59 11.44
C ILE A 195 -13.82 -21.70 12.15
N LEU A 196 -15.06 -22.18 12.30
CA LEU A 196 -16.15 -21.49 12.99
C LEU A 196 -16.34 -22.13 14.37
N LYS A 197 -16.74 -21.30 15.34
CA LYS A 197 -16.99 -21.71 16.73
C LYS A 197 -18.30 -22.47 16.86
#